data_AF-A0A914RKK4-F1
#
_entry.id   AF-A0A914RKK4-F1
#
_cell.length_a   1.000
_cell.length_b   1.000
_cell.length_c   1.000
_cell.angle_alpha   90.00
_cell.angle_beta   90.00
_cell.angle_gamma   90.00
#
_symmetry.space_group_name_H-M   'P 1'
#
loop_
_entity.id
_entity.type
_entity.pdbx_description
1 polymer ?
#
loop_
_entity_poly.entity_id
_entity_poly.type
_entity_poly.pdbx_seq_one_letter_code
_entity_poly.pdbx_strand_id
1 'polypeptide(L)'
;MPRWFSRLSVLFELLRHGGVSPRLCPAIASGSCTAPHISNRSYGIDDLLNDFRVVLGVPKYRTSKPKKQTRKFSNDKLYSLKMNLVACQNCGEYHELHTLCGKY
;
A
#
# COMPACT_ATOMS: atom_id res chain seq x y z
N MET A 1 6.22 -24.58 12.63
CA MET A 1 6.68 -24.31 11.24
C MET A 1 5.68 -23.39 10.55
N PRO A 2 6.10 -22.26 9.94
CA PRO A 2 5.17 -21.25 9.45
C PRO A 2 4.49 -21.69 8.15
N ARG A 3 3.14 -21.66 8.18
CA ARG A 3 2.19 -22.18 7.16
C ARG A 3 2.27 -21.53 5.77
N TRP A 4 3.11 -20.51 5.59
CA TRP A 4 3.20 -19.75 4.34
C TRP A 4 4.04 -20.44 3.24
N PHE A 5 4.98 -21.33 3.62
CA PHE A 5 5.84 -22.03 2.65
C PHE A 5 5.03 -23.04 1.85
N SER A 6 4.10 -23.73 2.50
CA SER A 6 3.21 -24.72 1.86
C SER A 6 2.29 -24.12 0.80
N ARG A 7 2.04 -22.81 0.84
CA ARG A 7 1.13 -22.14 -0.10
C ARG A 7 1.82 -21.72 -1.39
N LEU A 8 3.13 -21.47 -1.34
CA LEU A 8 3.96 -21.18 -2.51
C LEU A 8 4.34 -22.46 -3.27
N SER A 9 4.59 -23.57 -2.57
CA SER A 9 4.94 -24.84 -3.21
C SER A 9 3.82 -25.38 -4.11
N VAL A 10 2.57 -25.29 -3.66
CA VAL A 10 1.37 -25.70 -4.44
C VAL A 10 1.20 -24.84 -5.70
N LEU A 11 1.53 -23.55 -5.61
CA LEU A 11 1.41 -22.61 -6.73
C LEU A 11 2.48 -22.88 -7.80
N PHE A 12 3.69 -23.26 -7.38
CA PHE A 12 4.76 -23.71 -8.27
C PHE A 12 4.47 -25.11 -8.88
N GLU A 13 3.89 -26.03 -8.13
CA GLU A 13 3.51 -27.37 -8.64
C GLU A 13 2.38 -27.29 -9.67
N LEU A 14 1.39 -26.40 -9.48
CA LEU A 14 0.32 -26.16 -10.44
C LEU A 14 0.84 -25.52 -11.74
N LEU A 15 1.85 -24.64 -11.64
CA LEU A 15 2.51 -24.06 -12.82
C LEU A 15 3.29 -25.12 -13.62
N ARG A 16 3.85 -26.13 -12.95
CA ARG A 16 4.69 -27.17 -13.56
C ARG A 16 3.91 -28.24 -14.32
N HIS A 17 2.64 -28.48 -13.97
CA HIS A 17 1.83 -29.58 -14.53
C HIS A 17 0.86 -29.15 -15.65
N GLY A 18 0.97 -27.93 -16.18
CA GLY A 18 0.28 -27.52 -17.42
C GLY A 18 -1.27 -27.56 -17.39
N GLY A 19 -1.88 -27.78 -16.23
CA GLY A 19 -3.33 -27.87 -16.04
C GLY A 19 -3.89 -26.58 -15.46
N VAL A 20 -3.82 -25.47 -16.20
CA VAL A 20 -4.42 -24.21 -15.76
C VAL A 20 -5.93 -24.28 -16.03
N SER A 21 -6.71 -24.60 -15.00
CA SER A 21 -8.16 -24.39 -15.02
C SER A 21 -8.44 -22.90 -15.21
N PRO A 22 -9.31 -22.48 -16.16
CA PRO A 22 -9.38 -21.12 -16.68
C PRO A 22 -9.94 -20.08 -15.69
N ARG A 23 -10.20 -20.47 -14.43
CA ARG A 23 -10.88 -19.61 -13.43
C ARG A 23 -9.97 -18.96 -12.39
N LEU A 24 -8.66 -19.16 -12.45
CA LEU A 24 -7.71 -18.51 -11.51
C LEU A 24 -6.49 -17.89 -12.21
N CYS A 25 -6.57 -17.62 -13.51
CA CYS A 25 -5.63 -16.67 -14.11
C CYS A 25 -6.02 -15.26 -13.65
N PRO A 26 -5.08 -14.44 -13.14
CA PRO A 26 -5.31 -13.00 -13.22
C PRO A 26 -5.59 -12.73 -14.69
N ALA A 27 -6.73 -12.12 -15.00
CA ALA A 27 -7.07 -11.76 -16.36
C ALA A 27 -6.01 -10.77 -16.84
N ILE A 28 -4.97 -11.27 -17.50
CA ILE A 28 -4.17 -10.49 -18.41
C ILE A 28 -5.13 -10.23 -19.56
N ALA A 29 -5.88 -9.15 -19.46
CA ALA A 29 -6.60 -8.63 -20.59
C ALA A 29 -5.52 -8.30 -21.64
N SER A 30 -5.32 -9.20 -22.60
CA SER A 30 -4.90 -8.79 -23.93
C SER A 30 -6.02 -7.93 -24.48
N GLY A 31 -6.09 -6.69 -23.99
CA GLY A 31 -6.78 -5.65 -24.72
C GLY A 31 -6.08 -5.59 -26.06
N SER A 32 -6.81 -5.90 -27.14
CA SER A 32 -6.45 -5.42 -28.47
C SER A 32 -6.62 -3.90 -28.45
N CYS A 33 -5.73 -3.22 -27.73
CA CYS A 33 -5.45 -1.83 -28.01
C CYS A 33 -4.55 -1.86 -29.24
N THR A 34 -4.99 -1.22 -30.32
CA THR A 34 -4.08 -0.70 -31.32
C THR A 34 -3.16 0.28 -30.61
N ALA A 35 -2.11 -0.24 -29.97
CA ALA A 35 -1.10 0.55 -29.32
C ALA A 35 -0.38 1.34 -30.42
N PRO A 36 -0.36 2.69 -30.36
CA PRO A 36 0.46 3.44 -31.28
C PRO A 36 1.92 3.14 -30.92
N HIS A 37 2.69 2.85 -31.96
CA HIS A 37 4.15 2.70 -31.96
C HIS A 37 4.69 1.34 -31.43
N ILE A 38 4.69 0.35 -32.33
CA ILE A 38 5.68 -0.74 -32.33
C ILE A 38 7.06 -0.08 -32.42
N SER A 39 7.66 0.23 -31.27
CA SER A 39 9.11 0.28 -31.21
C SER A 39 9.57 -1.15 -31.44
N ASN A 40 10.44 -1.37 -32.41
CA ASN A 40 11.02 -2.66 -32.79
C ASN A 40 11.97 -3.21 -31.70
N ARG A 41 11.52 -3.24 -30.45
CA ARG A 41 12.27 -3.60 -29.26
C ARG A 41 11.78 -4.98 -28.82
N SER A 42 12.67 -5.96 -28.87
CA SER A 42 12.39 -7.32 -28.39
C SER A 42 12.06 -7.29 -26.90
N TYR A 43 10.94 -7.92 -26.53
CA TYR A 43 10.55 -8.08 -25.12
C TYR A 43 11.63 -8.86 -24.37
N GLY A 44 12.27 -8.20 -23.41
CA GLY A 44 13.37 -8.76 -22.64
C GLY A 44 12.93 -9.27 -21.27
N ILE A 45 13.86 -9.97 -20.62
CA ILE A 45 13.69 -10.41 -19.23
C ILE A 45 13.45 -9.21 -18.29
N ASP A 46 14.07 -8.06 -18.58
CA ASP A 46 13.85 -6.83 -17.82
C ASP A 46 12.40 -6.31 -17.92
N ASP A 47 11.77 -6.46 -19.08
CA ASP A 47 10.39 -6.04 -19.29
C ASP A 47 9.45 -6.96 -18.47
N LEU A 48 9.70 -8.28 -18.49
CA LEU A 48 9.00 -9.27 -17.66
C LEU A 48 9.12 -8.99 -16.16
N LEU A 49 10.32 -8.67 -15.68
CA LEU A 49 10.54 -8.34 -14.27
C LEU A 49 9.85 -7.02 -13.88
N ASN A 50 9.73 -6.05 -14.79
CA ASN A 50 8.98 -4.83 -14.52
C ASN A 50 7.47 -5.09 -14.45
N ASP A 51 6.93 -5.92 -15.34
CA ASP A 51 5.51 -6.28 -15.35
C ASP A 51 5.12 -7.02 -14.06
N PHE A 52 5.91 -8.00 -13.62
CA PHE A 52 5.65 -8.70 -12.36
C PHE A 52 5.71 -7.78 -11.13
N ARG A 53 6.58 -6.76 -11.12
CA ARG A 53 6.59 -5.77 -10.03
C ARG A 53 5.28 -5.00 -9.96
N VAL A 54 4.68 -4.67 -11.11
CA VAL A 54 3.37 -4.01 -11.18
C VAL A 54 2.27 -4.96 -10.70
N VAL A 55 2.22 -6.19 -11.21
CA VAL A 55 1.21 -7.20 -10.84
C VAL A 55 1.23 -7.50 -9.34
N LEU A 56 2.41 -7.59 -8.74
CA LEU A 56 2.57 -7.89 -7.31
C LEU A 56 2.52 -6.64 -6.41
N GLY A 57 2.40 -5.44 -6.98
CA GLY A 57 2.35 -4.17 -6.24
C GLY A 57 3.63 -3.86 -5.45
N VAL A 58 4.78 -4.37 -5.90
CA VAL A 58 6.06 -4.19 -5.20
C VAL A 58 6.70 -2.86 -5.59
N PRO A 59 7.14 -2.03 -4.63
CA PRO A 59 7.81 -0.77 -4.95
C PRO A 59 9.05 -0.98 -5.82
N LYS A 60 9.11 -0.26 -6.94
CA LYS A 60 10.26 -0.33 -7.87
C LYS A 60 11.56 0.19 -7.23
N TYR A 61 11.46 1.21 -6.39
CA TYR A 61 12.61 1.87 -5.77
C TYR A 61 12.37 2.16 -4.29
N ARG A 62 13.47 2.21 -3.52
CA ARG A 62 13.45 2.67 -2.13
C ARG A 62 13.13 4.17 -2.08
N THR A 63 12.15 4.56 -1.28
CA THR A 63 11.83 5.98 -1.05
C THR A 63 13.00 6.69 -0.34
N SER A 64 13.41 7.86 -0.84
CA SER A 64 14.46 8.68 -0.25
C SER A 64 14.07 9.23 1.14
N LYS A 65 15.07 9.56 1.96
CA LYS A 65 14.87 10.18 3.29
C LYS A 65 13.99 11.43 3.23
N PRO A 66 14.23 12.44 2.36
CA PRO A 66 13.39 13.64 2.31
C PRO A 66 11.94 13.32 1.96
N LYS A 67 11.70 12.42 0.98
CA LYS A 67 10.33 11.98 0.63
C LYS A 67 9.61 11.32 1.80
N LYS A 68 10.31 10.51 2.60
CA LYS A 68 9.73 9.90 3.82
C LYS A 68 9.46 10.94 4.90
N GLN A 69 10.35 11.91 5.07
CA GLN A 69 10.20 12.97 6.05
C GLN A 69 9.01 13.86 5.73
N THR A 70 8.91 14.37 4.50
CA THR A 70 7.75 15.16 4.06
C THR A 70 6.44 14.38 4.19
N ARG A 71 6.42 13.08 3.85
CA ARG A 71 5.21 12.26 3.99
C ARG A 71 4.79 12.04 5.44
N LYS A 72 5.73 12.01 6.40
CA LYS A 72 5.45 11.73 7.82
C LYS A 72 5.23 12.98 8.65
N PHE A 73 5.96 14.05 8.34
CA PHE A 73 6.09 15.26 9.15
C PHE A 73 5.74 16.52 8.34
N SER A 74 4.84 16.41 7.36
CA SER A 74 4.19 17.58 6.77
C SER A 74 3.34 18.27 7.82
N ASN A 75 3.15 19.59 7.70
CA ASN A 75 2.40 20.41 8.65
C ASN A 75 1.01 19.81 8.97
N ASP A 76 0.31 19.26 7.98
CA ASP A 76 -1.03 18.66 8.14
C ASP A 76 -1.05 17.37 8.98
N LYS A 77 0.11 16.78 9.26
CA LYS A 77 0.26 15.52 10.02
C LYS A 77 0.91 15.72 11.38
N LEU A 78 1.34 16.94 11.68
CA LEU A 78 1.89 17.27 12.99
C LEU A 78 0.75 17.41 14.00
N TYR A 79 1.05 17.15 15.27
CA TYR A 79 0.10 17.41 16.33
C TYR A 79 -0.17 18.92 16.42
N SER A 80 -1.45 19.29 16.38
CA SER A 80 -1.87 20.66 16.62
C SER A 80 -2.04 20.90 18.12
N LEU A 81 -1.55 22.04 18.59
CA LEU A 81 -1.75 22.45 19.97
C LEU A 81 -3.22 22.79 20.19
N LYS A 82 -3.81 22.22 21.25
CA LYS A 82 -5.16 22.58 21.69
C LYS A 82 -5.08 23.79 22.60
N MET A 83 -5.55 24.94 22.11
CA MET A 83 -5.58 26.19 22.88
C MET A 83 -6.89 26.39 23.66
N ASN A 84 -7.81 25.43 23.55
CA ASN A 84 -9.17 25.52 24.04
C ASN A 84 -9.37 24.76 25.36
N LEU A 85 -8.39 24.78 26.24
CA LEU A 85 -8.45 24.07 27.53
C LEU A 85 -8.80 25.06 28.64
N VAL A 86 -9.81 24.74 29.44
CA VAL A 86 -10.26 25.56 30.59
C VAL A 86 -10.34 24.71 31.84
N ALA A 87 -9.99 25.30 32.97
CA ALA A 87 -10.09 24.67 34.28
C ALA A 87 -11.56 24.63 34.74
N CYS A 88 -12.02 23.46 35.16
CA CYS A 88 -13.35 23.30 35.73
C CYS A 88 -13.45 24.06 37.06
N GLN A 89 -14.55 24.80 37.25
CA GLN A 89 -14.82 25.52 38.50
C GLN A 89 -15.11 24.61 39.70
N ASN A 90 -15.56 23.37 39.46
CA ASN A 90 -15.95 22.44 40.52
C ASN A 90 -14.78 21.56 40.99
N CYS A 91 -14.03 20.96 40.06
CA CYS A 91 -12.97 19.99 40.38
C CYS A 91 -11.54 20.48 40.07
N GLY A 92 -11.39 21.62 39.39
CA GLY A 92 -10.08 22.18 39.00
C GLY A 92 -9.39 21.48 37.82
N GLU A 93 -9.98 20.44 37.23
CA GLU A 93 -9.37 19.73 36.10
C GLU A 93 -9.62 20.44 34.76
N TYR A 94 -8.65 20.36 33.85
CA TYR A 94 -8.75 20.93 32.52
C TYR A 94 -9.63 20.08 31.61
N HIS A 95 -10.59 20.73 30.95
CA HIS A 95 -11.41 20.13 29.91
C HIS A 95 -11.50 21.07 28.70
N GLU A 96 -12.03 20.56 27.58
CA GLU A 96 -12.19 21.37 26.37
C GLU A 96 -13.31 22.39 26.54
N LEU A 97 -13.13 23.57 25.97
CA LEU A 97 -14.18 24.59 25.86
C LEU A 97 -15.45 23.97 25.27
N HIS A 98 -16.60 24.32 25.85
CA HIS A 98 -17.92 23.80 25.47
C HIS A 98 -18.14 22.29 25.67
N THR A 99 -17.29 21.62 26.45
CA THR A 99 -17.52 20.23 26.88
C THR A 99 -17.81 20.16 28.38
N LEU A 100 -18.56 19.13 28.79
CA LEU A 100 -18.84 18.88 30.21
C LEU A 100 -17.61 18.26 30.88
N CYS A 101 -17.36 18.64 32.14
CA CYS A 101 -16.29 18.02 32.91
C CYS A 101 -16.66 16.56 33.24
N GLY A 102 -15.73 15.63 33.00
CA GLY A 102 -15.95 14.19 33.17
C GLY A 102 -15.76 13.65 34.59
N LYS A 103 -15.36 14.51 35.54
CA LYS A 103 -15.27 14.15 36.96
C LYS A 103 -16.51 14.64 37.69
N TYR A 104 -17.29 13.68 38.19
CA TYR A 104 -18.45 13.87 39.05
C TYR A 104 -18.05 13.74 40.52
#